data_AF-A0A375A9W1-F1
#
_entry.id   AF-A0A375A9W1-F1
#
_cell.length_a   1.000
_cell.length_b   1.000
_cell.length_c   1.000
_cell.angle_alpha   90.00
_cell.angle_beta   90.00
_cell.angle_gamma   90.00
#
_symmetry.space_group_name_H-M   'P 1'
#
loop_
_entity.id
_entity.type
_entity.pdbx_description
1 polymer ?
#
loop_
_entity_poly.entity_id
_entity_poly.type
_entity_poly.pdbx_seq_one_letter_code
_entity_poly.pdbx_strand_id
1 'polypeptide(L)'
;MATAAKKVELTKWFKPENYNVLKDITVMQLCQEIRIRKTMFAELEEALASDEPEWCVSQANLKERDLIFSGKPLLASKPTDDDAESYESDQHVRLMTAGKLYQLEGYIKETGLLDYGEKTVTFHTEKNRYRLQQPILRYKQIRAQQLIESRNFTDEQKKNLVRRAGSVINLEVDISLSTDDQIIESMRYLLNRWRKQTGIKSKTNQQSYGFGAVMVQKIVDFRVIPILDLLYHAKSNNYKLSDKDLEQLLYHWGMEECRDQVQIKETDRPLAKKALTKEFDNLFTMFLYKNRHLMDVKVSEVYKLNERKEK
;
A
#
# COMPACT_ATOMS: atom_id res chain seq x y z
N MET A 1 -1.96 20.05 -20.80
CA MET A 1 -3.36 19.55 -20.91
C MET A 1 -3.41 18.55 -22.05
N ALA A 2 -4.35 17.59 -22.05
CA ALA A 2 -4.50 16.64 -23.14
C ALA A 2 -4.92 17.33 -24.46
N THR A 3 -4.29 16.97 -25.57
CA THR A 3 -4.68 17.42 -26.92
C THR A 3 -5.89 16.65 -27.42
N ALA A 4 -6.58 17.14 -28.46
CA ALA A 4 -7.71 16.43 -29.07
C ALA A 4 -7.32 15.01 -29.54
N ALA A 5 -6.14 14.86 -30.16
CA ALA A 5 -5.62 13.55 -30.59
C ALA A 5 -5.44 12.57 -29.41
N LYS A 6 -4.88 13.02 -28.28
CA LYS A 6 -4.72 12.20 -27.06
C LYS A 6 -6.07 11.78 -26.47
N LYS A 7 -7.08 12.64 -26.56
CA LYS A 7 -8.44 12.30 -26.11
C LYS A 7 -9.09 11.23 -26.99
N VAL A 8 -8.91 11.33 -28.31
CA VAL A 8 -9.39 10.31 -29.28
C VAL A 8 -8.66 8.98 -29.10
N GLU A 9 -7.38 9.00 -28.70
CA GLU A 9 -6.65 7.78 -28.37
C GLU A 9 -7.20 7.10 -27.11
N LEU A 10 -7.50 7.86 -26.06
CA LEU A 10 -8.09 7.33 -24.83
C LEU A 10 -9.40 6.59 -25.10
N THR A 11 -10.27 7.12 -25.98
CA THR A 11 -11.55 6.47 -26.29
C THR A 11 -11.41 5.13 -27.04
N LYS A 12 -10.22 4.80 -27.57
CA LYS A 12 -9.99 3.50 -28.22
C LYS A 12 -9.99 2.34 -27.24
N TRP A 13 -9.40 2.54 -26.06
CA TRP A 13 -9.25 1.51 -25.05
C TRP A 13 -10.11 1.74 -23.81
N PHE A 14 -10.33 3.01 -23.44
CA PHE A 14 -11.11 3.36 -22.27
C PHE A 14 -12.59 3.37 -22.61
N LYS A 15 -13.30 2.37 -22.09
CA LYS A 15 -14.76 2.29 -22.10
C LYS A 15 -15.24 2.16 -20.66
N PRO A 16 -16.05 3.11 -20.15
CA PRO A 16 -16.50 3.05 -18.75
C PRO A 16 -17.23 1.74 -18.40
N GLU A 17 -17.92 1.14 -19.37
CA GLU A 17 -18.71 -0.08 -19.20
C GLU A 17 -17.82 -1.29 -18.87
N ASN A 18 -16.55 -1.28 -19.31
CA ASN A 18 -15.58 -2.33 -18.99
C ASN A 18 -15.35 -2.44 -17.47
N TYR A 19 -15.65 -1.39 -16.71
CA TYR A 19 -15.48 -1.35 -15.25
C TYR A 19 -16.74 -1.78 -14.48
N ASN A 20 -17.86 -2.08 -15.15
CA ASN A 20 -19.06 -2.62 -14.49
C ASN A 20 -18.78 -3.95 -13.78
N VAL A 21 -17.78 -4.70 -14.25
CA VAL A 21 -17.26 -5.93 -13.64
C VAL A 21 -16.81 -5.75 -12.19
N LEU A 22 -16.52 -4.52 -11.75
CA LEU A 22 -16.20 -4.21 -10.34
C LEU A 22 -17.36 -4.51 -9.37
N LYS A 23 -18.60 -4.59 -9.87
CA LYS A 23 -19.76 -5.00 -9.07
C LYS A 23 -19.81 -6.51 -8.82
N ASP A 24 -19.10 -7.29 -9.63
CA ASP A 24 -19.12 -8.76 -9.60
C ASP A 24 -17.95 -9.39 -8.83
N ILE A 25 -16.90 -8.61 -8.55
CA ILE A 25 -15.77 -9.03 -7.72
C ILE A 25 -16.10 -8.96 -6.22
N THR A 26 -15.32 -9.66 -5.40
CA THR A 26 -15.45 -9.61 -3.95
C THR A 26 -14.92 -8.30 -3.37
N VAL A 27 -15.30 -7.95 -2.14
CA VAL A 27 -14.76 -6.76 -1.46
C VAL A 27 -13.25 -6.88 -1.25
N MET A 28 -12.73 -8.09 -0.99
CA MET A 28 -11.28 -8.33 -0.91
C MET A 28 -10.60 -8.04 -2.24
N GLN A 29 -11.15 -8.54 -3.35
CA GLN A 29 -10.63 -8.26 -4.69
C GLN A 29 -10.65 -6.76 -4.99
N LEU A 30 -11.71 -6.04 -4.62
CA LEU A 30 -11.76 -4.58 -4.78
C LEU A 30 -10.65 -3.88 -3.98
N CYS A 31 -10.34 -4.34 -2.77
CA CYS A 31 -9.21 -3.84 -2.00
C CYS A 31 -7.87 -4.12 -2.69
N GLN A 32 -7.70 -5.31 -3.26
CA GLN A 32 -6.51 -5.69 -4.03
C GLN A 32 -6.34 -4.82 -5.28
N GLU A 33 -7.41 -4.56 -6.04
CA GLU A 33 -7.37 -3.67 -7.23
C GLU A 33 -6.81 -2.28 -6.91
N ILE A 34 -7.18 -1.71 -5.75
CA ILE A 34 -6.67 -0.41 -5.29
C ILE A 34 -5.19 -0.52 -4.88
N ARG A 35 -4.82 -1.60 -4.19
CA ARG A 35 -3.43 -1.83 -3.76
C ARG A 35 -2.50 -2.02 -4.95
N ILE A 36 -2.92 -2.79 -5.96
CA ILE A 36 -2.15 -2.98 -7.20
C ILE A 36 -1.91 -1.63 -7.86
N ARG A 37 -2.95 -0.81 -8.07
CA ARG A 37 -2.80 0.53 -8.66
C ARG A 37 -1.92 1.45 -7.82
N LYS A 38 -2.02 1.39 -6.50
CA LYS A 38 -1.11 2.14 -5.61
C LYS A 38 0.35 1.73 -5.81
N THR A 39 0.64 0.44 -5.96
CA THR A 39 1.99 -0.04 -6.32
C THR A 39 2.39 0.46 -7.70
N MET A 40 1.50 0.35 -8.70
CA MET A 40 1.78 0.84 -10.05
C MET A 40 2.17 2.32 -10.06
N PHE A 41 1.44 3.18 -9.35
CA PHE A 41 1.77 4.59 -9.23
C PHE A 41 3.12 4.83 -8.54
N ALA A 42 3.49 4.02 -7.54
CA ALA A 42 4.78 4.14 -6.88
C ALA A 42 5.93 3.73 -7.81
N GLU A 43 5.78 2.63 -8.55
CA GLU A 43 6.76 2.17 -9.54
C GLU A 43 6.91 3.16 -10.69
N LEU A 44 5.81 3.77 -11.15
CA LEU A 44 5.86 4.82 -12.16
C LEU A 44 6.64 6.06 -11.67
N GLU A 45 6.48 6.46 -10.40
CA GLU A 45 7.26 7.57 -9.84
C GLU A 45 8.75 7.25 -9.76
N GLU A 46 9.09 6.02 -9.37
CA GLU A 46 10.47 5.57 -9.33
C GLU A 46 11.08 5.55 -10.73
N ALA A 47 10.34 5.04 -11.72
CA ALA A 47 10.74 5.04 -13.12
C ALA A 47 10.94 6.46 -13.67
N LEU A 48 10.04 7.40 -13.35
CA LEU A 48 10.15 8.80 -13.76
C LEU A 48 11.33 9.53 -13.10
N ALA A 49 11.77 9.09 -11.93
CA ALA A 49 12.91 9.65 -11.21
C ALA A 49 14.24 8.95 -11.52
N SER A 50 14.22 7.93 -12.37
CA SER A 50 15.41 7.19 -12.83
C SER A 50 16.30 8.06 -13.74
N ASP A 51 17.56 7.64 -13.89
CA ASP A 51 18.50 8.25 -14.84
C ASP A 51 18.07 8.05 -16.30
N GLU A 52 17.29 6.99 -16.58
CA GLU A 52 16.76 6.66 -17.91
C GLU A 52 15.21 6.59 -17.91
N PRO A 53 14.53 7.73 -17.75
CA PRO A 53 13.09 7.74 -17.49
C PRO A 53 12.25 7.20 -18.66
N GLU A 54 12.65 7.41 -19.91
CA GLU A 54 11.92 6.90 -21.07
C GLU A 54 11.88 5.37 -21.11
N TRP A 55 13.03 4.73 -20.90
CA TRP A 55 13.12 3.27 -20.88
C TRP A 55 12.44 2.71 -19.62
N CYS A 56 12.73 3.23 -18.43
CA CYS A 56 12.13 2.74 -17.19
C CYS A 56 10.60 2.86 -17.21
N VAL A 57 10.04 3.97 -17.70
CA VAL A 57 8.58 4.14 -17.81
C VAL A 57 7.99 3.20 -18.85
N SER A 58 8.71 2.88 -19.92
CA SER A 58 8.26 1.87 -20.90
C SER A 58 8.11 0.48 -20.27
N GLN A 59 8.97 0.14 -19.30
CA GLN A 59 8.99 -1.17 -18.65
C GLN A 59 8.10 -1.26 -17.39
N ALA A 60 7.84 -0.13 -16.72
CA ALA A 60 7.06 -0.10 -15.51
C ALA A 60 5.61 -0.58 -15.74
N ASN A 61 5.18 -1.55 -14.92
CA ASN A 61 3.82 -2.10 -14.91
C ASN A 61 3.33 -2.62 -16.28
N LEU A 62 4.24 -3.17 -17.11
CA LEU A 62 3.91 -3.60 -18.47
C LEU A 62 2.69 -4.53 -18.52
N LYS A 63 2.67 -5.57 -17.68
CA LYS A 63 1.58 -6.57 -17.65
C LYS A 63 0.24 -5.93 -17.28
N GLU A 64 0.22 -5.11 -16.24
CA GLU A 64 -0.98 -4.44 -15.74
C GLU A 64 -1.50 -3.42 -16.76
N ARG A 65 -0.59 -2.67 -17.40
CA ARG A 65 -0.92 -1.71 -18.45
C ARG A 65 -1.50 -2.38 -19.67
N ASP A 66 -0.93 -3.48 -20.12
CA ASP A 66 -1.44 -4.22 -21.30
C ASP A 66 -2.86 -4.74 -21.04
N LEU A 67 -3.16 -5.18 -19.83
CA LEU A 67 -4.52 -5.56 -19.43
C LEU A 67 -5.46 -4.35 -19.43
N ILE A 68 -5.13 -3.27 -18.73
CA ILE A 68 -5.97 -2.08 -18.66
C ILE A 68 -6.21 -1.48 -20.06
N PHE A 69 -5.15 -1.31 -20.86
CA PHE A 69 -5.22 -0.68 -22.18
C PHE A 69 -5.72 -1.61 -23.28
N SER A 70 -5.91 -2.90 -23.01
CA SER A 70 -6.72 -3.80 -23.85
C SER A 70 -8.20 -3.81 -23.46
N GLY A 71 -8.61 -2.97 -22.51
CA GLY A 71 -9.99 -2.85 -22.03
C GLY A 71 -10.37 -3.89 -20.97
N LYS A 72 -9.40 -4.55 -20.33
CA LYS A 72 -9.61 -5.53 -19.25
C LYS A 72 -9.07 -4.96 -17.93
N PRO A 73 -9.87 -4.16 -17.19
CA PRO A 73 -9.36 -3.38 -16.07
C PRO A 73 -9.14 -4.18 -14.77
N LEU A 74 -9.63 -5.43 -14.69
CA LEU A 74 -9.40 -6.27 -13.51
C LEU A 74 -7.97 -6.80 -13.51
N LEU A 75 -7.21 -6.45 -12.48
CA LEU A 75 -5.83 -6.89 -12.26
C LEU A 75 -5.74 -7.94 -11.15
N ALA A 76 -6.67 -7.93 -10.20
CA ALA A 76 -6.81 -8.93 -9.15
C ALA A 76 -7.52 -10.18 -9.72
N SER A 77 -6.97 -10.77 -10.78
CA SER A 77 -7.52 -11.99 -11.39
C SER A 77 -6.89 -13.23 -10.77
N LYS A 78 -7.72 -13.95 -9.99
CA LYS A 78 -7.52 -15.22 -9.25
C LYS A 78 -6.25 -15.33 -8.39
N PRO A 79 -6.30 -16.03 -7.23
CA PRO A 79 -5.08 -16.43 -6.56
C PRO A 79 -4.21 -17.14 -7.61
N THR A 80 -2.96 -16.74 -7.75
CA THR A 80 -2.00 -17.49 -8.53
C THR A 80 -2.06 -18.93 -8.04
N ASP A 81 -2.44 -19.86 -8.91
CA ASP A 81 -2.44 -21.31 -8.65
C ASP A 81 -1.01 -21.86 -8.40
N ASP A 82 0.01 -21.00 -8.39
CA ASP A 82 1.36 -21.32 -7.94
C ASP A 82 1.44 -21.30 -6.40
N ASP A 83 1.16 -22.49 -5.86
CA ASP A 83 1.91 -23.19 -4.82
C ASP A 83 1.91 -22.66 -3.36
N ALA A 84 1.27 -23.50 -2.54
CA ALA A 84 1.30 -23.61 -1.09
C ALA A 84 0.56 -22.52 -0.30
N GLU A 85 0.01 -22.93 0.84
CA GLU A 85 -0.48 -22.06 1.93
C GLU A 85 0.63 -21.09 2.36
N SER A 86 0.83 -20.02 1.59
CA SER A 86 1.79 -18.99 1.89
C SER A 86 1.26 -18.18 3.05
N TYR A 87 2.07 -18.04 4.10
CA TYR A 87 1.68 -17.26 5.26
C TYR A 87 1.41 -15.79 4.87
N GLU A 88 0.22 -15.31 5.20
CA GLU A 88 -0.21 -13.97 4.83
C GLU A 88 0.54 -12.87 5.61
N SER A 89 0.65 -11.70 5.01
CA SER A 89 1.20 -10.49 5.62
C SER A 89 0.40 -9.28 5.17
N ASP A 90 0.37 -8.22 5.98
CA ASP A 90 -0.25 -6.96 5.62
C ASP A 90 0.69 -5.77 5.86
N GLN A 91 0.18 -4.54 5.77
CA GLN A 91 0.99 -3.35 5.97
C GLN A 91 1.35 -3.06 7.44
N HIS A 92 0.66 -3.70 8.39
CA HIS A 92 0.79 -3.56 9.84
C HIS A 92 1.65 -4.67 10.47
N VAL A 93 1.48 -5.92 10.02
CA VAL A 93 2.17 -7.13 10.46
C VAL A 93 2.74 -7.82 9.23
N ARG A 94 4.07 -7.89 9.17
CA ARG A 94 4.79 -8.51 8.06
C ARG A 94 5.68 -9.60 8.58
N LEU A 95 5.60 -10.75 7.93
CA LEU A 95 6.57 -11.81 8.14
C LEU A 95 7.94 -11.37 7.63
N MET A 96 8.96 -11.81 8.36
CA MET A 96 10.33 -11.51 7.98
C MET A 96 10.69 -12.28 6.72
N THR A 97 11.11 -11.57 5.67
CA THR A 97 11.57 -12.19 4.43
C THR A 97 13.06 -12.52 4.49
N ALA A 98 13.50 -13.52 3.72
CA ALA A 98 14.92 -13.84 3.58
C ALA A 98 15.74 -12.64 3.08
N GLY A 99 15.21 -11.90 2.08
CA GLY A 99 15.84 -10.66 1.63
C GLY A 99 15.99 -9.62 2.73
N LYS A 100 15.01 -9.52 3.65
CA LYS A 100 15.12 -8.62 4.80
C LYS A 100 16.17 -9.10 5.81
N LEU A 101 16.27 -10.41 6.03
CA LEU A 101 17.29 -11.00 6.88
C LEU A 101 18.70 -10.62 6.41
N TYR A 102 19.00 -10.78 5.12
CA TYR A 102 20.30 -10.40 4.55
C TYR A 102 20.59 -8.90 4.69
N GLN A 103 19.60 -8.04 4.48
CA GLN A 103 19.77 -6.59 4.72
C GLN A 103 20.12 -6.29 6.18
N LEU A 104 19.48 -6.98 7.13
CA LEU A 104 19.72 -6.78 8.56
C LEU A 104 21.12 -7.29 8.95
N GLU A 105 21.57 -8.40 8.38
CA GLU A 105 22.94 -8.89 8.56
C GLU A 105 23.96 -7.82 8.13
N GLY A 106 23.78 -7.21 6.97
CA GLY A 106 24.62 -6.10 6.51
C GLY A 106 24.63 -4.93 7.48
N TYR A 107 23.46 -4.54 8.00
CA TYR A 107 23.37 -3.45 8.98
C TYR A 107 24.12 -3.77 10.28
N ILE A 108 24.04 -5.01 10.74
CA ILE A 108 24.76 -5.47 11.93
C ILE A 108 26.27 -5.43 11.69
N LYS A 109 26.76 -5.91 10.54
CA LYS A 109 28.18 -5.84 10.14
C LYS A 109 28.70 -4.41 10.17
N GLU A 110 27.99 -3.49 9.53
CA GLU A 110 28.37 -2.07 9.44
C GLU A 110 28.49 -1.37 10.81
N THR A 111 27.81 -1.86 11.84
CA THR A 111 27.94 -1.25 13.18
C THR A 111 29.33 -1.42 13.80
N GLY A 112 30.14 -2.39 13.34
CA GLY A 112 31.44 -2.72 13.95
C GLY A 112 31.33 -3.29 15.37
N LEU A 113 30.12 -3.65 15.82
CA LEU A 113 29.89 -4.20 17.15
C LEU A 113 30.15 -5.70 17.23
N LEU A 114 30.33 -6.42 16.14
CA LEU A 114 30.61 -7.84 16.25
C LEU A 114 32.01 -8.10 15.74
N ASP A 115 32.75 -8.94 16.48
CA ASP A 115 34.07 -9.36 16.08
C ASP A 115 33.90 -10.57 15.13
N TYR A 116 34.24 -10.37 13.85
CA TYR A 116 34.16 -11.40 12.81
C TYR A 116 35.50 -12.13 12.68
N GLY A 117 35.46 -13.45 12.56
CA GLY A 117 36.61 -14.26 12.12
C GLY A 117 36.70 -14.30 10.60
N GLU A 118 37.46 -15.24 10.04
CA GLU A 118 37.69 -15.32 8.59
C GLU A 118 36.43 -15.41 7.73
N LYS A 119 35.36 -16.06 8.23
CA LYS A 119 34.13 -16.30 7.45
C LYS A 119 32.83 -15.95 8.17
N THR A 120 32.84 -15.88 9.51
CA THR A 120 31.63 -15.70 10.31
C THR A 120 31.93 -15.04 11.65
N VAL A 121 30.88 -14.66 12.38
CA VAL A 121 30.99 -14.05 13.70
C VAL A 121 31.63 -15.01 14.70
N THR A 122 32.48 -14.50 15.57
CA THR A 122 33.09 -15.30 16.64
C THR A 122 32.13 -15.46 17.82
N PHE A 123 31.20 -16.41 17.72
CA PHE A 123 30.13 -16.63 18.71
C PHE A 123 30.63 -16.87 20.14
N HIS A 124 31.84 -17.41 20.30
CA HIS A 124 32.32 -17.89 21.58
C HIS A 124 32.86 -16.79 22.51
N THR A 125 33.14 -15.59 22.00
CA THR A 125 33.64 -14.49 22.84
C THR A 125 32.51 -13.93 23.72
N GLU A 126 32.79 -13.66 24.99
CA GLU A 126 31.81 -13.17 25.96
C GLU A 126 31.16 -11.85 25.48
N LYS A 127 31.97 -10.98 24.89
CA LYS A 127 31.55 -9.71 24.27
C LYS A 127 30.57 -9.93 23.12
N ASN A 128 30.83 -10.86 22.20
CA ASN A 128 29.88 -11.16 21.12
C ASN A 128 28.61 -11.82 21.64
N ARG A 129 28.67 -12.71 22.65
CA ARG A 129 27.46 -13.32 23.24
C ARG A 129 26.50 -12.27 23.76
N TYR A 130 26.98 -11.32 24.56
CA TYR A 130 26.14 -10.24 25.08
C TYR A 130 25.53 -9.39 23.97
N ARG A 131 26.32 -9.08 22.93
CA ARG A 131 25.86 -8.26 21.80
C ARG A 131 24.82 -8.99 20.96
N LEU A 132 25.03 -10.27 20.67
CA LEU A 132 24.10 -11.12 19.91
C LEU A 132 22.75 -11.33 20.62
N GLN A 133 22.69 -11.18 21.95
CA GLN A 133 21.43 -11.20 22.71
C GLN A 133 20.63 -9.89 22.58
N GLN A 134 21.20 -8.84 21.99
CA GLN A 134 20.50 -7.56 21.84
C GLN A 134 19.48 -7.59 20.70
N PRO A 135 18.34 -6.89 20.83
CA PRO A 135 17.38 -6.77 19.75
C PRO A 135 17.99 -6.14 18.50
N ILE A 136 17.61 -6.62 17.31
CA ILE A 136 18.00 -6.05 16.01
C ILE A 136 17.76 -4.52 15.96
N LEU A 137 16.72 -4.05 16.66
CA LEU A 137 16.40 -2.63 16.80
C LEU A 137 17.59 -1.79 17.30
N ARG A 138 18.37 -2.32 18.24
CA ARG A 138 19.55 -1.64 18.81
C ARG A 138 20.62 -1.40 17.75
N TYR A 139 20.88 -2.40 16.91
CA TYR A 139 21.82 -2.29 15.80
C TYR A 139 21.38 -1.25 14.77
N LYS A 140 20.07 -1.22 14.43
CA LYS A 140 19.52 -0.19 13.53
C LYS A 140 19.72 1.22 14.08
N GLN A 141 19.52 1.42 15.38
CA GLN A 141 19.70 2.72 16.05
C GLN A 141 21.16 3.16 16.03
N ILE A 142 22.09 2.25 16.35
CA ILE A 142 23.54 2.55 16.34
C ILE A 142 24.00 2.91 14.93
N ARG A 143 23.59 2.14 13.92
CA ARG A 143 23.89 2.45 12.52
C ARG A 143 23.36 3.82 12.09
N ALA A 144 22.12 4.15 12.49
CA ALA A 144 21.55 5.46 12.20
C ALA A 144 22.38 6.60 12.82
N GLN A 145 22.85 6.42 14.06
CA GLN A 145 23.71 7.38 14.73
C GLN A 145 25.05 7.55 14.01
N GLN A 146 25.71 6.45 13.65
CA GLN A 146 26.96 6.47 12.87
C GLN A 146 26.80 7.18 11.51
N LEU A 147 25.66 6.98 10.84
CA LEU A 147 25.35 7.68 9.59
C LEU A 147 25.14 9.19 9.79
N ILE A 148 24.55 9.60 10.92
CA ILE A 148 24.37 11.02 11.27
C ILE A 148 25.71 11.69 11.56
N GLU A 149 26.64 10.97 12.17
CA GLU A 149 27.97 11.47 12.52
C GLU A 149 28.90 11.53 11.29
N SER A 150 28.74 10.61 10.35
CA SER A 150 29.61 10.50 9.16
C SER A 150 29.16 11.32 7.95
N ARG A 151 27.93 11.86 7.93
CA ARG A 151 27.36 12.57 6.78
C ARG A 151 26.73 13.91 7.16
N ASN A 152 26.78 14.86 6.24
CA ASN A 152 26.09 16.15 6.39
C ASN A 152 24.59 16.00 6.07
N PHE A 153 23.80 15.63 7.09
CA PHE A 153 22.34 15.65 7.03
C PHE A 153 21.75 16.94 7.61
N THR A 154 20.63 17.38 7.03
CA THR A 154 19.77 18.40 7.65
C THR A 154 19.11 17.85 8.91
N ASP A 155 18.64 18.74 9.80
CA ASP A 155 18.00 18.31 11.05
C ASP A 155 16.75 17.44 10.80
N GLU A 156 15.99 17.73 9.75
CA GLU A 156 14.83 16.93 9.36
C GLU A 156 15.26 15.54 8.85
N GLN A 157 16.37 15.44 8.10
CA GLN A 157 16.92 14.15 7.67
C GLN A 157 17.40 13.32 8.86
N LYS A 158 18.11 13.93 9.82
CA LYS A 158 18.56 13.28 11.06
C LYS A 158 17.37 12.72 11.85
N LYS A 159 16.36 13.56 12.10
CA LYS A 159 15.12 13.18 12.80
C LYS A 159 14.40 12.02 12.11
N ASN A 160 14.31 12.07 10.78
CA ASN A 160 13.71 11.01 9.99
C ASN A 160 14.48 9.68 10.07
N LEU A 161 15.81 9.74 10.07
CA LEU A 161 16.64 8.55 10.18
C LEU A 161 16.49 7.87 11.54
N VAL A 162 16.55 8.63 12.63
CA VAL A 162 16.31 8.14 14.00
C VAL A 162 14.92 7.51 14.12
N ARG A 163 13.89 8.19 13.61
CA ARG A 163 12.52 7.68 13.62
C ARG A 163 12.39 6.37 12.85
N ARG A 164 13.00 6.27 11.66
CA ARG A 164 12.97 5.04 10.83
C ARG A 164 13.69 3.88 11.51
N ALA A 165 14.82 4.14 12.18
CA ALA A 165 15.53 3.12 12.92
C ALA A 165 14.69 2.54 14.06
N GLY A 166 13.83 3.37 14.69
CA GLY A 166 12.91 2.98 15.77
C GLY A 166 11.55 2.42 15.33
N SER A 167 11.15 2.56 14.05
CA SER A 167 9.74 2.37 13.65
C SER A 167 9.32 0.93 13.30
N VAL A 168 10.27 0.02 13.12
CA VAL A 168 9.98 -1.39 12.77
C VAL A 168 10.72 -2.31 13.74
N ILE A 169 9.94 -3.03 14.54
CA ILE A 169 10.42 -4.00 15.52
C ILE A 169 10.32 -5.39 14.90
N ASN A 170 11.44 -6.11 14.88
CA ASN A 170 11.49 -7.51 14.47
C ASN A 170 11.13 -8.36 15.68
N LEU A 171 10.08 -9.17 15.54
CA LEU A 171 9.52 -9.99 16.62
C LEU A 171 9.54 -11.45 16.25
N GLU A 172 9.65 -12.28 17.28
CA GLU A 172 9.38 -13.71 17.24
C GLU A 172 8.07 -13.95 17.98
N VAL A 173 7.15 -14.68 17.37
CA VAL A 173 5.86 -15.05 17.95
C VAL A 173 5.77 -16.56 17.91
N ASP A 174 5.77 -17.18 19.08
CA ASP A 174 5.59 -18.63 19.21
C ASP A 174 4.08 -18.94 19.30
N ILE A 175 3.53 -19.40 18.18
CA ILE A 175 2.11 -19.78 18.06
C ILE A 175 1.78 -21.13 18.71
N SER A 176 2.80 -21.90 19.12
CA SER A 176 2.61 -23.20 19.76
C SER A 176 2.56 -23.10 21.29
N LEU A 177 3.24 -22.10 21.86
CA LEU A 177 3.40 -21.94 23.31
C LEU A 177 2.18 -21.31 23.99
N SER A 178 1.45 -20.43 23.31
CA SER A 178 0.43 -19.56 23.90
C SER A 178 -0.86 -19.59 23.08
N THR A 179 -1.99 -19.39 23.76
CA THR A 179 -3.29 -19.16 23.11
C THR A 179 -3.30 -17.81 22.39
N ASP A 180 -4.19 -17.65 21.40
CA ASP A 180 -4.40 -16.41 20.67
C ASP A 180 -4.62 -15.21 21.61
N ASP A 181 -5.44 -15.38 22.65
CA ASP A 181 -5.73 -14.32 23.63
C ASP A 181 -4.48 -13.90 24.42
N GLN A 182 -3.65 -14.87 24.82
CA GLN A 182 -2.39 -14.58 25.52
C GLN A 182 -1.40 -13.83 24.62
N ILE A 183 -1.32 -14.20 23.33
CA ILE A 183 -0.48 -13.50 22.35
C ILE A 183 -0.99 -12.07 22.16
N ILE A 184 -2.30 -11.90 21.99
CA ILE A 184 -2.94 -10.58 21.78
C ILE A 184 -2.72 -9.67 23.00
N GLU A 185 -2.91 -10.17 24.23
CA GLU A 185 -2.70 -9.37 25.43
C GLU A 185 -1.24 -9.04 25.69
N SER A 186 -0.32 -9.97 25.39
CA SER A 186 1.12 -9.71 25.41
C SER A 186 1.49 -8.60 24.43
N MET A 187 0.98 -8.66 23.19
CA MET A 187 1.18 -7.63 22.18
C MET A 187 0.59 -6.29 22.61
N ARG A 188 -0.62 -6.26 23.17
CA ARG A 188 -1.26 -5.04 23.69
C ARG A 188 -0.41 -4.36 24.75
N TYR A 189 0.11 -5.13 25.71
CA TYR A 189 0.96 -4.64 26.77
C TYR A 189 2.32 -4.13 26.24
N LEU A 190 2.99 -4.92 25.40
CA LEU A 190 4.32 -4.60 24.88
C LEU A 190 4.31 -3.43 23.90
N LEU A 191 3.30 -3.31 23.03
CA LEU A 191 3.14 -2.17 22.11
C LEU A 191 3.12 -0.83 22.84
N ASN A 192 2.43 -0.76 23.99
CA ASN A 192 2.39 0.45 24.81
C ASN A 192 3.78 0.79 25.38
N ARG A 193 4.55 -0.21 25.81
CA ARG A 193 5.91 -0.01 26.32
C ARG A 193 6.87 0.42 25.20
N TRP A 194 6.85 -0.25 24.06
CA TRP A 194 7.71 0.09 22.92
C TRP A 194 7.46 1.51 22.41
N ARG A 195 6.20 1.98 22.40
CA ARG A 195 5.88 3.38 22.08
C ARG A 195 6.49 4.38 23.05
N LYS A 196 6.46 4.08 24.36
CA LYS A 196 7.11 4.92 25.38
C LYS A 196 8.63 4.95 25.18
N GLN A 197 9.25 3.81 24.92
CA GLN A 197 10.70 3.69 24.73
C GLN A 197 11.20 4.37 23.45
N THR A 198 10.45 4.24 22.36
CA THR A 198 10.84 4.82 21.06
C THR A 198 10.41 6.27 20.89
N GLY A 199 9.52 6.77 21.75
CA GLY A 199 8.88 8.08 21.60
C GLY A 199 7.91 8.17 20.41
N ILE A 200 7.69 7.06 19.68
CA ILE A 200 6.79 7.03 18.53
C ILE A 200 5.36 7.02 19.06
N LYS A 201 4.69 8.15 18.90
CA LYS A 201 3.29 8.30 19.30
C LYS A 201 2.41 7.40 18.42
N SER A 202 1.36 6.86 19.04
CA SER A 202 0.24 6.33 18.25
C SER A 202 -0.20 7.39 17.26
N LYS A 203 -0.58 6.98 16.06
CA LYS A 203 -1.50 7.83 15.30
C LYS A 203 -2.78 7.93 16.14
N THR A 204 -3.04 9.10 16.71
CA THR A 204 -4.33 9.40 17.37
C THR A 204 -5.41 9.16 16.32
N ASN A 205 -6.50 8.49 16.70
CA ASN A 205 -7.62 8.11 15.83
C ASN A 205 -7.76 9.09 14.65
N GLN A 206 -7.22 8.72 13.50
CA GLN A 206 -7.60 9.36 12.24
C GLN A 206 -9.06 8.96 12.08
N GLN A 207 -9.97 9.83 12.57
CA GLN A 207 -11.42 9.67 12.67
C GLN A 207 -11.89 8.21 12.54
N SER A 208 -12.14 7.56 13.68
CA SER A 208 -12.88 6.30 13.65
C SER A 208 -14.18 6.52 12.87
N TYR A 209 -14.43 5.66 11.88
CA TYR A 209 -15.68 5.54 11.11
C TYR A 209 -15.93 6.59 10.01
N GLY A 210 -15.18 6.51 8.92
CA GLY A 210 -15.66 6.93 7.60
C GLY A 210 -15.63 5.81 6.55
N PHE A 211 -14.88 4.74 6.81
CA PHE A 211 -14.75 3.60 5.90
C PHE A 211 -15.67 2.47 6.35
N GLY A 212 -16.86 2.41 5.75
CA GLY A 212 -17.83 1.34 5.92
C GLY A 212 -18.30 0.81 4.57
N ALA A 213 -19.38 0.02 4.57
CA ALA A 213 -19.99 -0.49 3.34
C ALA A 213 -20.35 0.63 2.34
N VAL A 214 -20.75 1.82 2.81
CA VAL A 214 -20.99 3.00 1.95
C VAL A 214 -19.74 3.45 1.20
N MET A 215 -18.55 3.30 1.80
CA MET A 215 -17.30 3.63 1.11
C MET A 215 -16.97 2.61 0.02
N VAL A 216 -17.32 1.33 0.23
CA VAL A 216 -17.20 0.28 -0.79
C VAL A 216 -18.06 0.63 -2.02
N GLN A 217 -19.29 1.08 -1.81
CA GLN A 217 -20.17 1.59 -2.89
C GLN A 217 -19.54 2.81 -3.58
N LYS A 218 -19.13 3.82 -2.81
CA LYS A 218 -18.53 5.06 -3.35
C LYS A 218 -17.30 4.81 -4.23
N ILE A 219 -16.49 3.79 -3.93
CA ILE A 219 -15.33 3.43 -4.78
C ILE A 219 -15.79 3.09 -6.20
N VAL A 220 -16.91 2.37 -6.33
CA VAL A 220 -17.47 1.97 -7.63
C VAL A 220 -18.29 3.10 -8.24
N ASP A 221 -19.23 3.69 -7.48
CA ASP A 221 -20.15 4.72 -7.98
C ASP A 221 -19.40 5.99 -8.41
N PHE A 222 -18.35 6.39 -7.68
CA PHE A 222 -17.54 7.56 -8.04
C PHE A 222 -16.41 7.20 -9.01
N ARG A 223 -16.46 6.00 -9.60
CA ARG A 223 -15.54 5.55 -10.66
C ARG A 223 -14.08 5.70 -10.26
N VAL A 224 -13.74 5.38 -9.00
CA VAL A 224 -12.40 5.59 -8.45
C VAL A 224 -11.35 4.85 -9.28
N ILE A 225 -11.55 3.55 -9.53
CA ILE A 225 -10.64 2.73 -10.34
C ILE A 225 -10.49 3.27 -11.78
N PRO A 226 -11.58 3.55 -12.52
CA PRO A 226 -11.50 4.20 -13.83
C PRO A 226 -10.71 5.53 -13.83
N ILE A 227 -10.94 6.39 -12.82
CA ILE A 227 -10.18 7.64 -12.67
C ILE A 227 -8.70 7.34 -12.46
N LEU A 228 -8.35 6.37 -11.61
CA LEU A 228 -6.95 5.99 -11.38
C LEU A 228 -6.26 5.56 -12.67
N ASP A 229 -6.91 4.75 -13.50
CA ASP A 229 -6.34 4.24 -14.75
C ASP A 229 -6.13 5.36 -15.78
N LEU A 230 -7.10 6.28 -15.89
CA LEU A 230 -6.95 7.49 -16.72
C LEU A 230 -5.83 8.41 -16.23
N LEU A 231 -5.70 8.60 -14.90
CA LEU A 231 -4.64 9.41 -14.32
C LEU A 231 -3.27 8.77 -14.49
N TYR A 232 -3.19 7.44 -14.39
CA TYR A 232 -1.97 6.68 -14.62
C TYR A 232 -1.50 6.86 -16.06
N HIS A 233 -2.39 6.63 -17.03
CA HIS A 233 -2.08 6.82 -18.46
C HIS A 233 -1.66 8.26 -18.76
N ALA A 234 -2.35 9.26 -18.19
CA ALA A 234 -1.99 10.65 -18.37
C ALA A 234 -0.58 10.96 -17.84
N LYS A 235 -0.24 10.40 -16.68
CA LYS A 235 1.06 10.58 -16.04
C LYS A 235 2.19 9.91 -16.82
N SER A 236 2.00 8.67 -17.26
CA SER A 236 3.00 7.93 -18.04
C SER A 236 3.31 8.58 -19.40
N ASN A 237 2.33 9.29 -19.98
CA ASN A 237 2.45 9.97 -21.27
C ASN A 237 2.67 11.49 -21.15
N ASN A 238 3.08 11.95 -19.96
CA ASN A 238 3.41 13.34 -19.65
C ASN A 238 2.34 14.36 -20.07
N TYR A 239 1.08 14.12 -19.71
CA TYR A 239 0.00 15.10 -19.86
C TYR A 239 -0.94 15.11 -18.66
N LYS A 240 -1.88 16.08 -18.65
CA LYS A 240 -2.87 16.25 -17.58
C LYS A 240 -4.27 16.21 -18.16
N LEU A 241 -5.17 15.51 -17.47
CA LEU A 241 -6.61 15.49 -17.73
C LEU A 241 -7.30 16.49 -16.79
N SER A 242 -8.06 17.42 -17.37
CA SER A 242 -8.95 18.30 -16.63
C SER A 242 -10.17 17.55 -16.10
N ASP A 243 -10.92 18.16 -15.18
CA ASP A 243 -12.16 17.57 -14.68
C ASP A 243 -13.23 17.44 -15.77
N LYS A 244 -13.25 18.38 -16.72
CA LYS A 244 -14.07 18.29 -17.93
C LYS A 244 -13.66 17.13 -18.84
N ASP A 245 -12.36 16.84 -18.95
CA ASP A 245 -11.91 15.68 -19.72
C ASP A 245 -12.35 14.38 -19.06
N LEU A 246 -12.27 14.30 -17.72
CA LEU A 246 -12.76 13.15 -16.97
C LEU A 246 -14.28 13.00 -17.11
N GLU A 247 -15.04 14.09 -17.01
CA GLU A 247 -16.50 14.08 -17.23
C GLU A 247 -16.84 13.44 -18.58
N GLN A 248 -16.21 13.93 -19.67
CA GLN A 248 -16.45 13.45 -21.03
C GLN A 248 -16.02 12.00 -21.27
N LEU A 249 -14.96 11.54 -20.60
CA LEU A 249 -14.48 10.17 -20.72
C LEU A 249 -15.31 9.19 -19.89
N LEU A 250 -15.72 9.61 -18.70
CA LEU A 250 -16.41 8.75 -17.73
C LEU A 250 -17.89 8.62 -18.02
N TYR A 251 -18.56 9.67 -18.48
CA TYR A 251 -20.02 9.69 -18.61
C TYR A 251 -20.42 9.95 -20.06
N HIS A 252 -21.24 9.07 -20.62
CA HIS A 252 -21.88 9.26 -21.92
C HIS A 252 -23.38 9.53 -21.76
N TRP A 253 -24.01 10.09 -22.80
CA TRP A 253 -25.44 10.33 -22.83
C TRP A 253 -26.22 9.03 -22.52
N GLY A 254 -27.24 9.10 -21.67
CA GLY A 254 -28.06 7.96 -21.29
C GLY A 254 -27.51 7.05 -20.19
N MET A 255 -26.35 7.36 -19.58
CA MET A 255 -25.97 6.71 -18.32
C MET A 255 -26.84 7.22 -17.17
N GLU A 256 -27.23 6.32 -16.27
CA GLU A 256 -27.78 6.69 -14.98
C GLU A 256 -26.68 7.30 -14.09
N GLU A 257 -27.06 8.23 -13.20
CA GLU A 257 -26.17 8.85 -12.21
C GLU A 257 -24.94 9.58 -12.78
N CYS A 258 -25.10 10.29 -13.90
CA CYS A 258 -24.04 11.15 -14.44
C CYS A 258 -23.58 12.21 -13.43
N ARG A 259 -22.25 12.36 -13.30
CA ARG A 259 -21.63 13.37 -12.45
C ARG A 259 -20.90 14.41 -13.27
N ASP A 260 -21.08 15.68 -12.94
CA ASP A 260 -20.49 16.79 -13.69
C ASP A 260 -19.03 17.08 -13.27
N GLN A 261 -18.35 17.97 -14.01
CA GLN A 261 -16.99 18.42 -13.67
C GLN A 261 -16.84 18.98 -12.25
N VAL A 262 -17.90 19.55 -11.65
CA VAL A 262 -17.84 20.14 -10.30
C VAL A 262 -17.78 19.01 -9.28
N GLN A 263 -18.67 18.03 -9.40
CA GLN A 263 -18.69 16.84 -8.56
C GLN A 263 -17.40 16.03 -8.68
N ILE A 264 -16.87 15.87 -9.91
CA ILE A 264 -15.59 15.17 -10.14
C ILE A 264 -14.44 15.91 -9.45
N LYS A 265 -14.39 17.24 -9.58
CA LYS A 265 -13.33 18.07 -8.98
C LYS A 265 -13.36 18.03 -7.46
N GLU A 266 -14.55 18.14 -6.86
CA GLU A 266 -14.73 18.29 -5.42
C GLU A 266 -14.74 16.95 -4.67
N THR A 267 -15.15 15.86 -5.33
CA THR A 267 -15.39 14.57 -4.67
C THR A 267 -14.60 13.42 -5.29
N ASP A 268 -14.84 13.13 -6.57
CA ASP A 268 -14.44 11.85 -7.18
C ASP A 268 -12.92 11.76 -7.37
N ARG A 269 -12.31 12.78 -7.98
CA ARG A 269 -10.85 12.86 -8.15
C ARG A 269 -10.12 12.94 -6.81
N PRO A 270 -10.55 13.76 -5.82
CA PRO A 270 -9.98 13.72 -4.48
C PRO A 270 -10.05 12.34 -3.83
N LEU A 271 -11.17 11.62 -3.96
CA LEU A 271 -11.32 10.26 -3.43
C LEU A 271 -10.36 9.29 -4.13
N ALA A 272 -10.24 9.35 -5.45
CA ALA A 272 -9.29 8.53 -6.20
C ALA A 272 -7.85 8.77 -5.76
N LYS A 273 -7.43 10.04 -5.60
CA LYS A 273 -6.10 10.36 -5.05
C LYS A 273 -5.94 9.85 -3.63
N LYS A 274 -6.98 9.95 -2.79
CA LYS A 274 -6.96 9.41 -1.41
C LYS A 274 -6.80 7.89 -1.41
N ALA A 275 -7.38 7.18 -2.38
CA ALA A 275 -7.27 5.73 -2.51
C ALA A 275 -5.81 5.24 -2.67
N LEU A 276 -4.93 6.05 -3.26
CA LEU A 276 -3.50 5.74 -3.39
C LEU A 276 -2.69 5.94 -2.10
N THR A 277 -3.31 6.43 -1.01
CA THR A 277 -2.60 6.70 0.24
C THR A 277 -2.48 5.46 1.12
N LYS A 278 -1.42 5.41 1.96
CA LYS A 278 -1.30 4.38 3.01
C LYS A 278 -2.43 4.43 4.04
N GLU A 279 -2.98 5.62 4.27
CA GLU A 279 -4.08 5.79 5.22
C GLU A 279 -5.37 5.14 4.73
N PHE A 280 -5.71 5.30 3.45
CA PHE A 280 -6.88 4.65 2.86
C PHE A 280 -6.76 3.12 2.91
N ASP A 281 -5.58 2.60 2.56
CA ASP A 281 -5.28 1.16 2.64
C ASP A 281 -5.44 0.64 4.09
N ASN A 282 -4.92 1.37 5.08
CA ASN A 282 -5.10 1.01 6.50
C ASN A 282 -6.59 0.96 6.88
N LEU A 283 -7.37 1.96 6.46
CA LEU A 283 -8.81 2.02 6.74
C LEU A 283 -9.57 0.87 6.10
N PHE A 284 -9.25 0.54 4.84
CA PHE A 284 -9.86 -0.58 4.14
C PHE A 284 -9.49 -1.92 4.80
N THR A 285 -8.22 -2.13 5.15
CA THR A 285 -7.74 -3.33 5.86
C THR A 285 -8.48 -3.51 7.19
N MET A 286 -8.58 -2.44 7.98
CA MET A 286 -9.31 -2.47 9.25
C MET A 286 -10.80 -2.76 9.05
N PHE A 287 -11.43 -2.23 7.99
CA PHE A 287 -12.82 -2.53 7.65
C PHE A 287 -13.00 -4.01 7.33
N LEU A 288 -12.14 -4.59 6.48
CA LEU A 288 -12.19 -6.00 6.13
C LEU A 288 -11.99 -6.90 7.37
N TYR A 289 -10.99 -6.62 8.19
CA TYR A 289 -10.67 -7.45 9.36
C TYR A 289 -11.76 -7.42 10.43
N LYS A 290 -12.47 -6.28 10.58
CA LYS A 290 -13.65 -6.19 11.45
C LYS A 290 -14.89 -6.86 10.86
N ASN A 291 -14.96 -6.98 9.53
CA ASN A 291 -16.11 -7.52 8.82
C ASN A 291 -15.65 -8.69 7.91
N ARG A 292 -14.98 -9.69 8.48
CA ARG A 292 -14.38 -10.80 7.71
C ARG A 292 -15.39 -11.49 6.79
N HIS A 293 -16.64 -11.63 7.25
CA HIS A 293 -17.75 -12.17 6.47
C HIS A 293 -18.06 -11.39 5.17
N LEU A 294 -17.61 -10.14 5.02
CA LEU A 294 -17.78 -9.35 3.79
C LEU A 294 -16.63 -9.52 2.79
N MET A 295 -15.50 -10.13 3.17
CA MET A 295 -14.32 -10.23 2.30
C MET A 295 -14.66 -10.95 0.99
N ASP A 296 -15.44 -12.03 1.08
CA ASP A 296 -15.82 -12.90 -0.04
C ASP A 296 -17.18 -12.54 -0.64
N VAL A 297 -17.86 -11.54 -0.07
CA VAL A 297 -19.14 -11.04 -0.58
C VAL A 297 -18.89 -10.18 -1.80
N LYS A 298 -19.74 -10.34 -2.83
CA LYS A 298 -19.66 -9.50 -4.04
C LYS A 298 -19.95 -8.05 -3.70
N VAL A 299 -19.28 -7.12 -4.38
CA VAL A 299 -19.52 -5.68 -4.19
C VAL A 299 -21.00 -5.33 -4.40
N SER A 300 -21.65 -5.88 -5.43
CA SER A 300 -23.10 -5.70 -5.67
C SER A 300 -24.01 -6.17 -4.54
N GLU A 301 -23.60 -7.15 -3.74
CA GLU A 301 -24.38 -7.62 -2.59
C GLU A 301 -24.23 -6.68 -1.38
N VAL A 302 -23.07 -6.03 -1.25
CA VAL A 302 -22.87 -4.97 -0.25
C VAL A 302 -23.86 -3.82 -0.45
N TYR A 303 -24.25 -3.52 -1.70
CA TYR A 303 -25.26 -2.51 -1.98
C TYR A 303 -26.60 -2.84 -1.31
N LYS A 304 -27.05 -4.09 -1.47
CA LYS A 304 -28.31 -4.58 -0.90
C LYS A 304 -28.30 -4.58 0.62
N LEU A 305 -27.13 -4.76 1.25
CA LEU A 305 -27.00 -4.72 2.71
C LEU A 305 -27.15 -3.30 3.28
N ASN A 306 -26.74 -2.27 2.53
CA ASN A 306 -26.92 -0.88 2.94
C ASN A 306 -28.38 -0.44 2.79
N GLU A 307 -29.01 -0.79 1.67
CA GLU A 307 -30.43 -0.46 1.43
C GLU A 307 -31.37 -1.05 2.50
N ARG A 308 -31.01 -2.20 3.08
CA ARG A 308 -31.77 -2.84 4.19
C ARG A 308 -31.56 -2.19 5.55
N LYS A 309 -30.47 -1.43 5.74
CA LYS A 309 -30.19 -0.69 6.99
C LYS A 309 -30.82 0.70 7.01
N GLU A 310 -31.24 1.20 5.86
CA GLU A 310 -31.90 2.51 5.68
C GLU A 310 -33.44 2.41 5.69
N LYS A 311 -34.00 1.20 5.81
CA LYS A 311 -35.43 0.93 6.05
C LYS A 311 -35.66 0.52 7.49
#